data_AF-A0A6G2U8K0-F1
#
_entry.id   AF-A0A6G2U8K0-F1
#
_cell.length_a   1.000
_cell.length_b   1.000
_cell.length_c   1.000
_cell.angle_alpha   90.00
_cell.angle_beta   90.00
_cell.angle_gamma   90.00
#
_symmetry.space_group_name_H-M   'P 1'
#
loop_
_entity.id
_entity.type
_entity.pdbx_description
1 polymer ?
#
loop_
_entity_poly.entity_id
_entity_poly.type
_entity_poly.pdbx_seq_one_letter_code
_entity_poly.pdbx_strand_id
1 'polypeptide(L)'
;MSSSPAAAEAFPYFLAQLEAGMAGRDEDDPGPRPRPDLPAWAAQLVGVLFDGQDAAAAQDWARRVHGELGRLGGRVPLGVVHDWHARVVAPMLAEASVRHGGAAGPHHAVGLLHTRTLAGERVPEADWTAALEPALREVYRHAYGYADACATAGAQAHAYAIANGFGEERAAEFAETYAQLNTGANARSYADANALANARALAAAYAAGDARAYARTYPFARVQAYAHAHAGRDGAAGQEERHRAAYGRLADGLADSLARTAA
;
A
#
# COMPACT_ATOMS: atom_id res chain seq x y z
N MET A 1 24.21 -30.76 -16.38
CA MET A 1 23.77 -29.57 -17.12
C MET A 1 24.25 -28.37 -16.33
N SER A 2 25.37 -27.76 -16.73
CA SER A 2 25.94 -26.60 -16.04
C SER A 2 25.08 -25.38 -16.30
N SER A 3 24.53 -24.79 -15.25
CA SER A 3 23.90 -23.47 -15.31
C SER A 3 24.92 -22.46 -15.85
N SER A 4 24.52 -21.65 -16.83
CA SER A 4 25.34 -20.58 -17.40
C SER A 4 25.78 -19.62 -16.28
N PRO A 5 27.03 -19.10 -16.28
CA PRO A 5 27.50 -18.12 -15.29
C PRO A 5 26.58 -16.90 -15.17
N ALA A 6 25.89 -16.52 -16.25
CA ALA A 6 24.89 -15.44 -16.23
C ALA A 6 23.65 -15.74 -15.35
N ALA A 7 23.27 -17.02 -15.19
CA ALA A 7 22.17 -17.43 -14.32
C ALA A 7 22.59 -17.47 -12.84
N ALA A 8 23.87 -17.75 -12.55
CA ALA A 8 24.41 -17.80 -11.20
C ALA A 8 24.50 -16.39 -10.55
N GLU A 9 24.76 -15.35 -11.34
CA GLU A 9 24.85 -13.97 -10.86
C GLU A 9 23.50 -13.24 -10.82
N ALA A 10 22.45 -13.81 -11.44
CA ALA A 10 21.16 -13.14 -11.62
C ALA A 10 20.41 -12.90 -10.30
N PHE A 11 20.41 -13.86 -9.36
CA PHE A 11 19.72 -13.69 -8.08
C PHE A 11 20.47 -12.73 -7.13
N PRO A 12 21.80 -12.87 -6.89
CA PRO A 12 22.55 -11.90 -6.09
C PRO A 12 22.39 -10.47 -6.59
N TYR A 13 22.40 -10.27 -7.91
CA TYR A 13 22.14 -8.97 -8.52
C TYR A 13 20.73 -8.44 -8.23
N PHE A 14 19.71 -9.29 -8.35
CA PHE A 14 18.33 -8.91 -8.04
C PHE A 14 18.17 -8.52 -6.57
N LEU A 15 18.79 -9.28 -5.67
CA LEU A 15 18.77 -9.01 -4.23
C LEU A 15 19.44 -7.67 -3.92
N ALA A 16 20.63 -7.41 -4.49
CA ALA A 16 21.34 -6.14 -4.31
C ALA A 16 20.51 -4.93 -4.76
N GLN A 17 19.73 -5.06 -5.84
CA GLN A 17 18.83 -4.00 -6.31
C GLN A 17 17.66 -3.73 -5.37
N LEU A 18 17.19 -4.75 -4.64
CA LEU A 18 16.15 -4.58 -3.61
C LEU A 18 16.77 -3.95 -2.35
N GLU A 19 17.94 -4.42 -1.92
CA GLU A 19 18.65 -3.91 -0.75
C GLU A 19 19.11 -2.45 -0.89
N ALA A 20 19.40 -1.99 -2.12
CA ALA A 20 19.67 -0.59 -2.41
C ALA A 20 18.46 0.34 -2.15
N GLY A 21 17.26 -0.23 -1.99
CA GLY A 21 16.04 0.46 -1.64
C GLY A 21 15.50 1.40 -2.72
N MET A 22 14.28 1.89 -2.50
CA MET A 22 13.64 2.90 -3.37
C MET A 22 14.13 4.34 -3.10
N ALA A 23 14.84 4.57 -1.99
CA ALA A 23 15.23 5.91 -1.49
C ALA A 23 16.66 6.35 -1.87
N GLY A 24 17.43 5.49 -2.55
CA GLY A 24 18.85 5.73 -2.88
C GLY A 24 19.15 5.98 -4.36
N ARG A 25 18.16 6.28 -5.20
CA ARG A 25 18.44 6.70 -6.58
C ARG A 25 18.62 8.22 -6.61
N ASP A 26 19.86 8.67 -6.45
CA ASP A 26 20.26 9.94 -7.05
C ASP A 26 19.90 9.88 -8.54
N GLU A 27 19.25 10.91 -9.08
CA GLU A 27 18.96 11.00 -10.52
C GLU A 27 20.26 10.94 -11.36
N ASP A 28 21.42 11.19 -10.73
CA ASP A 28 22.75 11.24 -11.32
C ASP A 28 23.67 10.02 -11.01
N ASP A 29 23.27 9.06 -10.16
CA ASP A 29 24.02 7.81 -9.95
C ASP A 29 23.44 6.72 -10.87
N PRO A 30 24.19 6.18 -11.85
CA PRO A 30 23.64 5.22 -12.80
C PRO A 30 23.15 3.93 -12.14
N GLY A 31 23.61 3.66 -10.90
CA GLY A 31 23.37 2.42 -10.19
C GLY A 31 23.71 1.18 -11.04
N PRO A 32 23.47 -0.02 -10.52
CA PRO A 32 23.46 -1.19 -11.36
C PRO A 32 22.27 -1.08 -12.33
N ARG A 33 22.53 -1.13 -13.65
CA ARG A 33 21.53 -0.95 -14.73
C ARG A 33 20.19 -1.63 -14.40
N PRO A 34 19.05 -0.92 -14.33
CA PRO A 34 17.75 -1.58 -14.15
C PRO A 34 17.62 -2.70 -15.19
N ARG A 35 17.23 -3.90 -14.76
CA ARG A 35 16.89 -4.95 -15.72
C ARG A 35 15.88 -4.35 -16.70
N PRO A 36 16.07 -4.49 -18.02
CA PRO A 36 15.08 -4.06 -19.01
C PRO A 36 13.72 -4.76 -18.88
N ASP A 37 13.58 -5.73 -17.96
CA ASP A 37 12.60 -6.80 -18.08
C ASP A 37 11.47 -6.76 -17.05
N LEU A 38 11.41 -5.79 -16.12
CA LEU A 38 10.29 -5.68 -15.18
C LEU A 38 9.40 -4.47 -15.48
N PRO A 39 8.06 -4.64 -15.53
CA PRO A 39 7.16 -3.49 -15.54
C PRO A 39 7.41 -2.59 -14.33
N ALA A 40 7.38 -1.27 -14.54
CA ALA A 40 7.67 -0.29 -13.48
C ALA A 40 6.79 -0.46 -12.23
N TRP A 41 5.52 -0.86 -12.40
CA TRP A 41 4.63 -1.15 -11.27
C TRP A 41 5.09 -2.37 -10.46
N ALA A 42 5.66 -3.38 -11.13
CA ALA A 42 6.12 -4.61 -10.49
C ALA A 42 7.38 -4.33 -9.67
N ALA A 43 8.31 -3.54 -10.21
CA ALA A 43 9.48 -3.10 -9.47
C ALA A 43 9.10 -2.32 -8.19
N GLN A 44 8.12 -1.40 -8.28
CA GLN A 44 7.62 -0.66 -7.12
C GLN A 44 7.00 -1.57 -6.05
N LEU A 45 6.15 -2.53 -6.45
CA LEU A 45 5.53 -3.47 -5.52
C LEU A 45 6.57 -4.41 -4.89
N VAL A 46 7.51 -4.91 -5.69
CA VAL A 46 8.52 -5.85 -5.18
C VAL A 46 9.43 -5.16 -4.18
N GLY A 47 9.89 -3.94 -4.47
CA GLY A 47 10.74 -3.18 -3.55
C GLY A 47 10.06 -2.93 -2.21
N VAL A 48 8.85 -2.35 -2.22
CA VAL A 48 8.16 -2.00 -0.96
C VAL A 48 7.78 -3.22 -0.12
N LEU A 49 7.47 -4.35 -0.76
CA LEU A 49 7.15 -5.59 -0.05
C LEU A 49 8.40 -6.26 0.51
N PHE A 50 9.55 -6.11 -0.16
CA PHE A 50 10.83 -6.54 0.39
C PHE A 50 11.17 -5.72 1.64
N ASP A 51 11.11 -4.39 1.53
CA ASP A 51 11.49 -3.45 2.60
C ASP A 51 10.61 -3.57 3.85
N GLY A 52 9.35 -3.98 3.68
CA GLY A 52 8.38 -4.11 4.79
C GLY A 52 8.46 -5.43 5.58
N GLN A 53 9.34 -6.35 5.19
CA GLN A 53 9.51 -7.66 5.84
C GLN A 53 10.78 -7.71 6.70
N ASP A 54 10.84 -8.66 7.64
CA ASP A 54 12.11 -8.96 8.32
C ASP A 54 13.10 -9.60 7.35
N ALA A 55 14.40 -9.35 7.54
CA ALA A 55 15.45 -9.71 6.59
C ALA A 55 15.42 -11.19 6.12
N ALA A 56 15.18 -12.14 7.04
CA ALA A 56 15.12 -13.56 6.68
C ALA A 56 13.93 -13.88 5.77
N ALA A 57 12.74 -13.39 6.13
CA ALA A 57 11.51 -13.57 5.35
C ALA A 57 11.62 -12.86 3.98
N ALA A 58 12.19 -11.64 3.96
CA ALA A 58 12.40 -10.86 2.76
C ALA A 58 13.29 -11.61 1.74
N GLN A 59 14.37 -12.27 2.20
CA GLN A 59 15.25 -13.05 1.32
C GLN A 59 14.60 -14.33 0.79
N ASP A 60 13.86 -15.07 1.63
CA ASP A 60 13.10 -16.25 1.21
C ASP A 60 12.07 -15.87 0.15
N TRP A 61 11.33 -14.81 0.39
CA TRP A 61 10.33 -14.28 -0.52
C TRP A 61 10.95 -13.75 -1.82
N ALA A 62 12.07 -13.03 -1.75
CA ALA A 62 12.77 -12.52 -2.93
C ALA A 62 13.24 -13.65 -3.86
N ARG A 63 13.68 -14.79 -3.31
CA ARG A 63 14.01 -15.99 -4.11
C ARG A 63 12.79 -16.51 -4.87
N ARG A 64 11.65 -16.61 -4.18
CA ARG A 64 10.39 -17.06 -4.78
C ARG A 64 9.95 -16.14 -5.91
N VAL A 65 9.93 -14.83 -5.68
CA VAL A 65 9.57 -13.84 -6.70
C VAL A 65 10.54 -13.87 -7.88
N HIS A 66 11.85 -13.91 -7.64
CA HIS A 66 12.84 -13.99 -8.72
C HIS A 66 12.62 -15.20 -9.63
N GLY A 67 12.30 -16.36 -9.05
CA GLY A 67 11.95 -17.58 -9.79
C GLY A 67 10.73 -17.38 -10.69
N GLU A 68 9.64 -16.82 -10.15
CA GLU A 68 8.42 -16.58 -10.93
C GLU A 68 8.62 -15.53 -12.03
N LEU A 69 9.37 -14.46 -11.76
CA LEU A 69 9.71 -13.46 -12.76
C LEU A 69 10.56 -14.06 -13.89
N GLY A 70 11.49 -14.96 -13.55
CA GLY A 70 12.27 -15.73 -14.53
C GLY A 70 11.38 -16.63 -15.39
N ARG A 71 10.42 -17.34 -14.78
CA ARG A 71 9.45 -18.19 -15.49
C ARG A 71 8.60 -17.40 -16.49
N LEU A 72 8.17 -16.19 -16.11
CA LEU A 72 7.39 -15.30 -16.96
C LEU A 72 8.22 -14.54 -18.01
N GLY A 73 9.55 -14.74 -18.03
CA GLY A 73 10.46 -14.05 -18.94
C GLY A 73 10.36 -12.51 -18.83
N GLY A 74 10.08 -12.00 -17.63
CA GLY A 74 9.88 -10.57 -17.36
C GLY A 74 8.53 -10.00 -17.82
N ARG A 75 7.71 -10.75 -18.55
CA ARG A 75 6.41 -10.27 -19.05
C ARG A 75 5.33 -10.48 -18.01
N VAL A 76 5.31 -9.62 -17.00
CA VAL A 76 4.30 -9.69 -15.93
C VAL A 76 3.05 -8.91 -16.34
N PRO A 77 1.91 -9.57 -16.61
CA PRO A 77 0.67 -8.89 -17.00
C PRO A 77 0.04 -8.18 -15.81
N LEU A 78 -0.77 -7.13 -16.09
CA LEU A 78 -1.56 -6.45 -15.05
C LEU A 78 -2.59 -7.38 -14.38
N GLY A 79 -2.93 -8.51 -15.01
CA GLY A 79 -3.74 -9.58 -14.42
C GLY A 79 -3.25 -10.05 -13.05
N VAL A 80 -1.92 -10.03 -12.81
CA VAL A 80 -1.33 -10.35 -11.50
C VAL A 80 -1.84 -9.40 -10.41
N VAL A 81 -1.97 -8.11 -10.74
CA VAL A 81 -2.51 -7.09 -9.82
C VAL A 81 -3.98 -7.36 -9.53
N HIS A 82 -4.78 -7.72 -10.53
CA HIS A 82 -6.19 -8.05 -10.31
C HIS A 82 -6.36 -9.29 -9.44
N ASP A 83 -5.60 -10.36 -9.69
CA ASP A 83 -5.64 -11.57 -8.86
C ASP A 83 -5.22 -11.29 -7.42
N TRP A 84 -4.12 -10.56 -7.23
CA TRP A 84 -3.61 -10.18 -5.92
C TRP A 84 -4.60 -9.31 -5.14
N HIS A 85 -5.20 -8.32 -5.80
CA HIS A 85 -6.19 -7.47 -5.17
C HIS A 85 -7.45 -8.23 -4.77
N ALA A 86 -7.98 -9.08 -5.66
CA ALA A 86 -9.19 -9.84 -5.41
C ALA A 86 -9.02 -10.86 -4.28
N ARG A 87 -7.87 -11.55 -4.22
CA ARG A 87 -7.66 -12.67 -3.29
C ARG A 87 -7.09 -12.25 -1.95
N VAL A 88 -6.31 -11.18 -1.90
CA VAL A 88 -5.53 -10.82 -0.71
C VAL A 88 -5.84 -9.42 -0.23
N VAL A 89 -5.64 -8.40 -1.08
CA VAL A 89 -5.76 -7.00 -0.63
C VAL A 89 -7.18 -6.68 -0.17
N ALA A 90 -8.19 -6.96 -0.99
CA ALA A 90 -9.57 -6.63 -0.66
C ALA A 90 -10.09 -7.37 0.60
N PRO A 91 -9.90 -8.69 0.76
CA PRO A 91 -10.27 -9.37 2.00
C PRO A 91 -9.51 -8.86 3.23
N MET A 92 -8.19 -8.62 3.11
CA MET A 92 -7.37 -8.12 4.21
C MET A 92 -7.81 -6.74 4.69
N LEU A 93 -8.19 -5.86 3.76
CA LEU A 93 -8.69 -4.52 4.08
C LEU A 93 -10.13 -4.55 4.61
N ALA A 94 -10.97 -5.48 4.13
CA ALA A 94 -12.30 -5.71 4.69
C ALA A 94 -12.23 -6.13 6.17
N GLU A 95 -11.33 -7.08 6.50
CA GLU A 95 -11.04 -7.48 7.88
C GLU A 95 -10.54 -6.32 8.74
N ALA A 96 -9.63 -5.50 8.19
CA ALA A 96 -9.11 -4.32 8.89
C ALA A 96 -10.20 -3.28 9.15
N SER A 97 -11.03 -2.96 8.15
CA SER A 97 -12.13 -2.01 8.28
C SER A 97 -13.10 -2.45 9.39
N VAL A 98 -13.53 -3.73 9.39
CA VAL A 98 -14.37 -4.29 10.45
C VAL A 98 -13.73 -4.18 11.83
N ARG A 99 -12.43 -4.50 11.94
CA ARG A 99 -11.67 -4.38 13.20
C ARG A 99 -11.64 -2.94 13.72
N HIS A 100 -11.68 -1.96 12.82
CA HIS A 100 -11.69 -0.53 13.15
C HIS A 100 -13.10 0.08 13.20
N GLY A 101 -14.16 -0.74 13.16
CA GLY A 101 -15.56 -0.30 13.23
C GLY A 101 -16.12 0.29 11.93
N GLY A 102 -15.42 0.09 10.81
CA GLY A 102 -15.86 0.45 9.46
C GLY A 102 -16.68 -0.65 8.77
N ALA A 103 -16.96 -0.46 7.48
CA ALA A 103 -17.75 -1.38 6.68
C ALA A 103 -16.87 -2.25 5.77
N ALA A 104 -17.11 -3.56 5.76
CA ALA A 104 -16.44 -4.47 4.81
C ALA A 104 -16.88 -4.27 3.35
N GLY A 105 -18.09 -3.72 3.14
CA GLY A 105 -18.77 -3.62 1.85
C GLY A 105 -17.96 -2.92 0.74
N PRO A 106 -17.39 -1.72 0.97
CA PRO A 106 -16.56 -1.03 -0.02
C PRO A 106 -15.38 -1.88 -0.52
N HIS A 107 -14.67 -2.57 0.39
CA HIS A 107 -13.55 -3.42 0.03
C HIS A 107 -13.98 -4.66 -0.77
N HIS A 108 -15.10 -5.30 -0.39
CA HIS A 108 -15.68 -6.40 -1.17
C HIS A 108 -16.11 -5.96 -2.58
N ALA A 109 -16.67 -4.77 -2.73
CA ALA A 109 -17.06 -4.23 -4.03
C ALA A 109 -15.84 -4.07 -4.95
N VAL A 110 -14.73 -3.52 -4.44
CA VAL A 110 -13.46 -3.43 -5.18
C VAL A 110 -12.94 -4.83 -5.56
N GLY A 111 -12.94 -5.78 -4.61
CA GLY A 111 -12.52 -7.16 -4.87
C GLY A 111 -13.32 -7.82 -6.00
N LEU A 112 -14.65 -7.62 -6.02
CA LEU A 112 -15.53 -8.13 -7.08
C LEU A 112 -15.18 -7.55 -8.45
N LEU A 113 -14.88 -6.26 -8.55
CA LEU A 113 -14.46 -5.65 -9.82
C LEU A 113 -13.13 -6.24 -10.32
N HIS A 114 -12.17 -6.48 -9.43
CA HIS A 114 -10.93 -7.16 -9.81
C HIS A 114 -11.18 -8.60 -10.29
N THR A 115 -12.08 -9.35 -9.64
CA THR A 115 -12.48 -10.69 -10.09
C THR A 115 -13.11 -10.66 -11.48
N ARG A 116 -14.04 -9.72 -11.74
CA ARG A 116 -14.69 -9.53 -13.04
C ARG A 116 -13.68 -9.20 -14.14
N THR A 117 -12.77 -8.26 -13.89
CA THR A 117 -11.72 -7.90 -14.85
C THR A 117 -10.73 -9.04 -15.09
N LEU A 118 -10.38 -9.81 -14.06
CA LEU A 118 -9.55 -11.01 -14.21
C LEU A 118 -10.24 -12.08 -15.09
N ALA A 119 -11.57 -12.17 -15.04
CA ALA A 119 -12.37 -13.03 -15.92
C ALA A 119 -12.53 -12.48 -17.36
N GLY A 120 -11.92 -11.33 -17.67
CA GLY A 120 -11.93 -10.71 -18.99
C GLY A 120 -13.03 -9.66 -19.21
N GLU A 121 -13.80 -9.32 -18.17
CA GLU A 121 -14.83 -8.30 -18.28
C GLU A 121 -14.24 -6.88 -18.33
N ARG A 122 -14.74 -6.07 -19.27
CA ARG A 122 -14.43 -4.64 -19.34
C ARG A 122 -15.36 -3.86 -18.41
N VAL A 123 -14.86 -3.57 -17.23
CA VAL A 123 -15.56 -2.75 -16.23
C VAL A 123 -15.33 -1.26 -16.54
N PRO A 124 -16.38 -0.44 -16.67
CA PRO A 124 -16.27 1.00 -16.92
C PRO A 124 -15.52 1.76 -15.82
N GLU A 125 -14.88 2.87 -16.18
CA GLU A 125 -14.19 3.77 -15.24
C GLU A 125 -15.12 4.30 -14.13
N ALA A 126 -16.40 4.56 -14.45
CA ALA A 126 -17.37 5.03 -13.47
C ALA A 126 -17.62 4.01 -12.36
N ASP A 127 -17.74 2.72 -12.72
CA ASP A 127 -17.94 1.63 -11.76
C ASP A 127 -16.71 1.45 -10.87
N TRP A 128 -15.51 1.52 -11.47
CA TRP A 128 -14.26 1.53 -10.73
C TRP A 128 -14.17 2.69 -9.75
N THR A 129 -14.50 3.90 -10.18
CA THR A 129 -14.45 5.10 -9.34
C THR A 129 -15.42 4.98 -8.16
N ALA A 130 -16.66 4.56 -8.43
CA ALA A 130 -17.70 4.40 -7.41
C ALA A 130 -17.33 3.36 -6.35
N ALA A 131 -16.63 2.29 -6.72
CA ALA A 131 -16.16 1.28 -5.77
C ALA A 131 -14.87 1.71 -5.03
N LEU A 132 -13.90 2.28 -5.75
CA LEU A 132 -12.59 2.63 -5.22
C LEU A 132 -12.65 3.81 -4.24
N GLU A 133 -13.47 4.83 -4.51
CA GLU A 133 -13.51 6.03 -3.69
C GLU A 133 -13.86 5.76 -2.21
N PRO A 134 -14.98 5.08 -1.86
CA PRO A 134 -15.27 4.74 -0.47
C PRO A 134 -14.23 3.82 0.16
N ALA A 135 -13.71 2.85 -0.59
CA ALA A 135 -12.70 1.91 -0.08
C ALA A 135 -11.36 2.60 0.24
N LEU A 136 -10.85 3.43 -0.66
CA LEU A 136 -9.60 4.18 -0.45
C LEU A 136 -9.74 5.21 0.66
N ARG A 137 -10.93 5.83 0.79
CA ARG A 137 -11.21 6.75 1.90
C ARG A 137 -11.08 6.03 3.24
N GLU A 138 -11.60 4.83 3.38
CA GLU A 138 -11.40 4.01 4.59
C GLU A 138 -9.93 3.68 4.82
N VAL A 139 -9.21 3.24 3.77
CA VAL A 139 -7.75 3.00 3.86
C VAL A 139 -7.04 4.23 4.42
N TYR A 140 -7.23 5.41 3.83
CA TYR A 140 -6.51 6.61 4.24
C TYR A 140 -6.89 7.09 5.63
N ARG A 141 -8.15 6.93 6.05
CA ARG A 141 -8.56 7.22 7.43
C ARG A 141 -7.90 6.31 8.46
N HIS A 142 -7.66 5.05 8.11
CA HIS A 142 -7.04 4.07 9.00
C HIS A 142 -5.51 4.10 8.95
N ALA A 143 -4.93 4.42 7.80
CA ALA A 143 -3.49 4.44 7.56
C ALA A 143 -2.79 5.65 8.17
N TYR A 144 -3.43 6.82 8.16
CA TYR A 144 -2.80 8.06 8.61
C TYR A 144 -3.46 8.52 9.92
N GLY A 145 -2.69 8.46 11.00
CA GLY A 145 -3.14 8.63 12.37
C GLY A 145 -3.79 10.00 12.65
N TYR A 146 -5.12 10.01 12.71
CA TYR A 146 -5.89 11.06 13.39
C TYR A 146 -5.40 11.27 14.83
N ALA A 147 -4.95 10.21 15.51
CA ALA A 147 -4.53 10.25 16.91
C ALA A 147 -3.26 11.08 17.14
N ASP A 148 -2.23 10.96 16.29
CA ASP A 148 -0.97 11.70 16.46
C ASP A 148 -1.10 13.18 16.07
N ALA A 149 -1.89 13.45 15.03
CA ALA A 149 -2.28 14.80 14.69
C ALA A 149 -3.06 15.42 15.86
N CYS A 150 -4.04 14.70 16.42
CA CYS A 150 -4.85 15.15 17.56
C CYS A 150 -4.01 15.33 18.83
N ALA A 151 -3.09 14.41 19.14
CA ALA A 151 -2.21 14.51 20.31
C ALA A 151 -1.26 15.71 20.17
N THR A 152 -0.66 15.90 19.00
CA THR A 152 0.18 17.06 18.70
C THR A 152 -0.61 18.36 18.80
N ALA A 153 -1.78 18.44 18.16
CA ALA A 153 -2.63 19.62 18.22
C ALA A 153 -3.14 19.91 19.65
N GLY A 154 -3.43 18.87 20.43
CA GLY A 154 -3.82 18.96 21.84
C GLY A 154 -2.69 19.49 22.70
N ALA A 155 -1.47 18.97 22.54
CA ALA A 155 -0.30 19.48 23.25
C ALA A 155 -0.02 20.95 22.94
N GLN A 156 -0.13 21.34 21.67
CA GLN A 156 0.05 22.74 21.23
C GLN A 156 -1.07 23.66 21.76
N ALA A 157 -2.33 23.21 21.71
CA ALA A 157 -3.47 23.97 22.22
C ALA A 157 -3.44 24.10 23.75
N HIS A 158 -2.97 23.07 24.46
CA HIS A 158 -2.77 23.11 25.91
C HIS A 158 -1.70 24.14 26.27
N ALA A 159 -0.53 24.07 25.60
CA ALA A 159 0.56 25.04 25.81
C ALA A 159 0.09 26.48 25.54
N TYR A 160 -0.70 26.69 24.49
CA TYR A 160 -1.32 27.99 24.19
C TYR A 160 -2.27 28.44 25.31
N ALA A 161 -3.19 27.59 25.76
CA ALA A 161 -4.17 27.96 26.78
C ALA A 161 -3.54 28.26 28.15
N ILE A 162 -2.50 27.51 28.54
CA ILE A 162 -1.69 27.81 29.73
C ILE A 162 -0.98 29.16 29.58
N ALA A 163 -0.33 29.40 28.43
CA ALA A 163 0.35 30.67 28.16
C ALA A 163 -0.60 31.89 28.15
N ASN A 164 -1.91 31.66 27.94
CA ASN A 164 -2.94 32.69 27.93
C ASN A 164 -3.80 32.73 29.22
N GLY A 165 -3.38 32.01 30.28
CA GLY A 165 -3.96 32.15 31.61
C GLY A 165 -5.31 31.45 31.83
N PHE A 166 -5.62 30.41 31.04
CA PHE A 166 -6.92 29.73 31.13
C PHE A 166 -7.07 28.92 32.43
N GLY A 167 -5.98 28.65 33.15
CA GLY A 167 -5.95 27.69 34.26
C GLY A 167 -5.95 26.25 33.76
N GLU A 168 -5.41 25.31 34.53
CA GLU A 168 -5.11 23.95 34.09
C GLU A 168 -6.34 23.20 33.56
N GLU A 169 -7.44 23.22 34.31
CA GLU A 169 -8.67 22.49 33.97
C GLU A 169 -9.30 23.00 32.66
N ARG A 170 -9.35 24.33 32.50
CA ARG A 170 -9.89 24.97 31.29
C ARG A 170 -8.94 24.86 30.10
N ALA A 171 -7.62 24.78 30.34
CA ALA A 171 -6.64 24.52 29.31
C ALA A 171 -6.73 23.09 28.79
N ALA A 172 -6.97 22.10 29.66
CA ALA A 172 -7.24 20.72 29.27
C ALA A 172 -8.51 20.59 28.42
N GLU A 173 -9.62 21.20 28.87
CA GLU A 173 -10.88 21.20 28.12
C GLU A 173 -10.77 21.90 26.75
N PHE A 174 -10.09 23.05 26.71
CA PHE A 174 -9.81 23.78 25.47
C PHE A 174 -8.94 22.96 24.52
N ALA A 175 -7.87 22.35 25.04
CA ALA A 175 -6.95 21.55 24.25
C ALA A 175 -7.63 20.33 23.65
N GLU A 176 -8.44 19.62 24.43
CA GLU A 176 -9.21 18.47 23.97
C GLU A 176 -10.18 18.87 22.85
N THR A 177 -10.98 19.91 23.09
CA THR A 177 -11.98 20.38 22.12
C THR A 177 -11.33 20.89 20.83
N TYR A 178 -10.27 21.70 20.94
CA TYR A 178 -9.54 22.23 19.80
C TYR A 178 -8.88 21.13 18.97
N ALA A 179 -8.20 20.19 19.65
CA ALA A 179 -7.54 19.07 19.00
C ALA A 179 -8.54 18.22 18.22
N GLN A 180 -9.66 17.82 18.83
CA GLN A 180 -10.67 16.99 18.20
C GLN A 180 -11.28 17.66 16.96
N LEU A 181 -11.64 18.94 17.07
CA LEU A 181 -12.27 19.68 15.96
C LEU A 181 -11.29 19.93 14.80
N ASN A 182 -10.09 20.46 15.10
CA ASN A 182 -9.11 20.85 14.10
C ASN A 182 -8.57 19.62 13.35
N THR A 183 -8.16 18.60 14.09
CA THR A 183 -7.51 17.43 13.48
C THR A 183 -8.52 16.48 12.85
N GLY A 184 -9.76 16.49 13.32
CA GLY A 184 -10.82 15.64 12.77
C GLY A 184 -11.25 16.14 11.41
N ALA A 185 -11.39 17.46 11.28
CA ALA A 185 -11.66 18.10 9.99
C ALA A 185 -10.51 17.88 9.00
N ASN A 186 -9.26 18.05 9.44
CA ASN A 186 -8.08 17.90 8.58
C ASN A 186 -7.85 16.45 8.14
N ALA A 187 -7.98 15.46 9.04
CA ALA A 187 -7.83 14.05 8.70
C ALA A 187 -8.92 13.58 7.73
N ARG A 188 -10.17 14.01 7.92
CA ARG A 188 -11.26 13.73 6.97
C ARG A 188 -10.98 14.35 5.61
N SER A 189 -10.61 15.63 5.57
CA SER A 189 -10.28 16.34 4.33
C SER A 189 -9.09 15.69 3.59
N TYR A 190 -8.07 15.23 4.32
CA TYR A 190 -6.93 14.54 3.74
C TYR A 190 -7.34 13.19 3.14
N ALA A 191 -8.09 12.38 3.89
CA ALA A 191 -8.56 11.08 3.40
C ALA A 191 -9.49 11.23 2.19
N ASP A 192 -10.39 12.21 2.21
CA ASP A 192 -11.31 12.51 1.11
C ASP A 192 -10.57 12.95 -0.16
N ALA A 193 -9.62 13.89 -0.03
CA ALA A 193 -8.84 14.38 -1.17
C ALA A 193 -7.97 13.28 -1.79
N ASN A 194 -7.27 12.50 -0.95
CA ASN A 194 -6.44 11.39 -1.43
C ASN A 194 -7.28 10.28 -2.07
N ALA A 195 -8.44 9.94 -1.48
CA ALA A 195 -9.34 8.95 -2.05
C ALA A 195 -9.87 9.38 -3.41
N LEU A 196 -10.31 10.64 -3.55
CA LEU A 196 -10.83 11.16 -4.81
C LEU A 196 -9.78 11.14 -5.93
N ALA A 197 -8.57 11.63 -5.63
CA ALA A 197 -7.48 11.69 -6.61
C ALA A 197 -7.03 10.29 -7.03
N ASN A 198 -6.81 9.39 -6.05
CA ASN A 198 -6.31 8.04 -6.33
C ASN A 198 -7.39 7.15 -6.97
N ALA A 199 -8.66 7.27 -6.59
CA ALA A 199 -9.75 6.50 -7.18
C ALA A 199 -9.88 6.77 -8.67
N ARG A 200 -9.86 8.05 -9.08
CA ARG A 200 -9.94 8.43 -10.51
C ARG A 200 -8.73 7.91 -11.30
N ALA A 201 -7.52 8.11 -10.78
CA ALA A 201 -6.31 7.66 -11.46
C ALA A 201 -6.25 6.13 -11.61
N LEU A 202 -6.65 5.38 -10.57
CA LEU A 202 -6.76 3.92 -10.61
C LEU A 202 -7.86 3.44 -11.54
N ALA A 203 -9.04 4.06 -11.47
CA ALA A 203 -10.18 3.69 -12.29
C ALA A 203 -9.84 3.80 -13.78
N ALA A 204 -9.19 4.91 -14.18
CA ALA A 204 -8.71 5.09 -15.55
C ALA A 204 -7.70 4.00 -15.95
N ALA A 205 -6.73 3.69 -15.08
CA ALA A 205 -5.73 2.65 -15.34
C ALA A 205 -6.35 1.25 -15.47
N TYR A 206 -7.28 0.88 -14.59
CA TYR A 206 -7.93 -0.42 -14.60
C TYR A 206 -8.93 -0.58 -15.75
N ALA A 207 -9.75 0.44 -16.03
CA ALA A 207 -10.69 0.41 -17.14
C ALA A 207 -9.97 0.29 -18.50
N ALA A 208 -8.81 0.93 -18.64
CA ALA A 208 -7.98 0.84 -19.85
C ALA A 208 -7.08 -0.39 -19.90
N GLY A 209 -6.91 -1.13 -18.79
CA GLY A 209 -5.89 -2.18 -18.67
C GLY A 209 -4.46 -1.66 -18.84
N ASP A 210 -4.21 -0.38 -18.55
CA ASP A 210 -2.94 0.29 -18.81
C ASP A 210 -1.96 0.10 -17.63
N ALA A 211 -1.04 -0.84 -17.79
CA ALA A 211 0.01 -1.11 -16.81
C ALA A 211 0.96 0.07 -16.55
N ARG A 212 1.17 0.96 -17.53
CA ARG A 212 2.00 2.16 -17.38
C ARG A 212 1.24 3.22 -16.59
N ALA A 213 -0.05 3.43 -16.88
CA ALA A 213 -0.90 4.31 -16.07
C ALA A 213 -0.97 3.81 -14.62
N TYR A 214 -1.16 2.50 -14.42
CA TYR A 214 -1.14 1.91 -13.08
C TYR A 214 0.18 2.21 -12.35
N ALA A 215 1.34 2.05 -12.99
CA ALA A 215 2.64 2.37 -12.41
C ALA A 215 2.76 3.85 -11.97
N ARG A 216 2.16 4.78 -12.71
CA ARG A 216 2.14 6.22 -12.38
C ARG A 216 1.19 6.58 -11.22
N THR A 217 0.39 5.63 -10.76
CA THR A 217 -0.43 5.80 -9.54
C THR A 217 0.32 5.41 -8.26
N TYR A 218 1.63 5.22 -8.35
CA TYR A 218 2.53 4.94 -7.22
C TYR A 218 2.05 3.78 -6.33
N PRO A 219 1.86 2.57 -6.88
CA PRO A 219 1.40 1.41 -6.11
C PRO A 219 2.19 1.12 -4.83
N PHE A 220 3.48 1.47 -4.74
CA PHE A 220 4.24 1.29 -3.50
C PHE A 220 3.63 2.07 -2.31
N ALA A 221 3.21 3.31 -2.54
CA ALA A 221 2.64 4.16 -1.50
C ALA A 221 1.29 3.61 -1.03
N ARG A 222 0.53 2.98 -1.93
CA ARG A 222 -0.70 2.27 -1.55
C ARG A 222 -0.44 1.03 -0.72
N VAL A 223 0.61 0.25 -1.00
CA VAL A 223 0.99 -0.89 -0.15
C VAL A 223 1.29 -0.45 1.26
N GLN A 224 2.06 0.63 1.42
CA GLN A 224 2.33 1.23 2.72
C GLN A 224 1.02 1.63 3.41
N ALA A 225 0.12 2.32 2.69
CA ALA A 225 -1.19 2.68 3.23
C ALA A 225 -2.03 1.44 3.63
N TYR A 226 -1.98 0.34 2.87
CA TYR A 226 -2.68 -0.90 3.23
C TYR A 226 -2.10 -1.54 4.49
N ALA A 227 -0.77 -1.57 4.62
CA ALA A 227 -0.09 -2.12 5.80
C ALA A 227 -0.42 -1.29 7.05
N HIS A 228 -0.35 0.05 6.97
CA HIS A 228 -0.74 0.94 8.06
C HIS A 228 -2.23 0.80 8.39
N ALA A 229 -3.11 0.81 7.39
CA ALA A 229 -4.55 0.62 7.59
C ALA A 229 -4.87 -0.72 8.27
N HIS A 230 -4.12 -1.79 7.98
CA HIS A 230 -4.29 -3.09 8.63
C HIS A 230 -3.71 -3.12 10.05
N ALA A 231 -2.55 -2.48 10.27
CA ALA A 231 -1.90 -2.43 11.57
C ALA A 231 -2.75 -1.67 12.61
N GLY A 232 -3.49 -0.66 12.15
CA GLY A 232 -4.29 0.23 12.97
C GLY A 232 -3.48 1.38 13.56
N ARG A 233 -4.09 2.12 14.49
CA ARG A 233 -3.54 3.35 15.07
C ARG A 233 -2.22 3.11 15.80
N ASP A 234 -1.32 4.08 15.69
CA ASP A 234 -0.05 4.11 16.40
C ASP A 234 -0.26 4.04 17.92
N GLY A 235 0.62 3.29 18.60
CA GLY A 235 0.56 3.05 20.04
C GLY A 235 -0.39 1.92 20.49
N ALA A 236 -1.17 1.31 19.60
CA ALA A 236 -1.95 0.13 19.93
C ALA A 236 -1.05 -1.10 20.17
N ALA A 237 -1.30 -1.86 21.25
CA ALA A 237 -0.56 -3.09 21.53
C ALA A 237 -0.55 -4.03 20.30
N GLY A 238 0.63 -4.51 19.92
CA GLY A 238 0.83 -5.39 18.76
C GLY A 238 0.70 -4.70 17.38
N GLN A 239 0.74 -3.36 17.30
CA GLN A 239 0.68 -2.63 16.02
C GLN A 239 1.86 -2.99 15.11
N GLU A 240 3.10 -3.00 15.63
CA GLU A 240 4.29 -3.39 14.85
C GLU A 240 4.19 -4.84 14.33
N GLU A 241 3.72 -5.76 15.16
CA GLU A 241 3.51 -7.15 14.77
C GLU A 241 2.45 -7.27 13.67
N ARG A 242 1.32 -6.56 13.80
CA ARG A 242 0.28 -6.52 12.76
C ARG A 242 0.77 -5.87 11.47
N HIS A 243 1.58 -4.83 11.57
CA HIS A 243 2.18 -4.14 10.42
C HIS A 243 3.09 -5.09 9.65
N ARG A 244 3.98 -5.79 10.35
CA ARG A 244 4.84 -6.83 9.77
C ARG A 244 4.03 -7.99 9.17
N ALA A 245 3.01 -8.46 9.88
CA ALA A 245 2.11 -9.51 9.39
C ALA A 245 1.33 -9.07 8.14
N ALA A 246 0.95 -7.79 8.05
CA ALA A 246 0.31 -7.24 6.86
C ALA A 246 1.26 -7.28 5.66
N TYR A 247 2.52 -6.87 5.82
CA TYR A 247 3.52 -6.99 4.76
C TYR A 247 3.75 -8.44 4.34
N GLY A 248 3.89 -9.37 5.29
CA GLY A 248 4.01 -10.80 4.99
C GLY A 248 2.82 -11.32 4.16
N ARG A 249 1.58 -11.03 4.58
CA ARG A 249 0.37 -11.43 3.83
C ARG A 249 0.31 -10.82 2.43
N LEU A 250 0.65 -9.54 2.30
CA LEU A 250 0.69 -8.85 1.01
C LEU A 250 1.77 -9.43 0.08
N ALA A 251 2.95 -9.71 0.62
CA ALA A 251 4.09 -10.28 -0.09
C ALA A 251 3.78 -11.69 -0.60
N ASP A 252 3.32 -12.57 0.28
CA ASP A 252 2.92 -13.93 -0.07
C ASP A 252 1.81 -13.92 -1.14
N GLY A 253 0.82 -13.04 -0.97
CA GLY A 253 -0.24 -12.86 -1.94
C GLY A 253 0.23 -12.48 -3.34
N LEU A 254 1.24 -11.61 -3.43
CA LEU A 254 1.81 -11.22 -4.73
C LEU A 254 2.58 -12.37 -5.35
N ALA A 255 3.41 -13.07 -4.57
CA ALA A 255 4.16 -14.24 -5.04
C ALA A 255 3.23 -15.36 -5.53
N ASP A 256 2.14 -15.60 -4.81
CA ASP A 256 1.08 -16.54 -5.18
C ASP A 256 0.38 -16.15 -6.51
N SER A 257 0.14 -14.85 -6.72
CA SER A 257 -0.52 -14.34 -7.92
C SER A 257 0.41 -14.43 -9.15
N LEU A 258 1.71 -14.18 -8.95
CA LEU A 258 2.74 -14.45 -9.95
C LEU A 258 2.76 -15.94 -10.32
N ALA A 259 2.77 -16.84 -9.33
CA ALA A 259 2.80 -18.28 -9.55
C ALA A 259 1.59 -18.82 -10.32
N ARG A 260 0.39 -18.26 -10.10
CA ARG A 260 -0.83 -18.63 -10.85
C ARG A 260 -0.87 -18.11 -12.29
N THR A 261 -0.05 -17.12 -12.62
CA THR A 261 -0.06 -16.51 -13.95
C THR A 261 0.63 -17.43 -14.96
N ALA A 262 -0.05 -17.74 -16.06
CA ALA A 262 0.52 -18.53 -17.15
C ALA A 262 1.71 -17.79 -17.81
N ALA A 263 2.72 -18.56 -18.24
CA ALA A 263 3.88 -18.05 -18.97
C ALA A 263 3.57 -17.80 -20.45
#